data_AF-A0A2K5D8Y0-F1
#
_entry.id   AF-A0A2K5D8Y0-F1
#
_cell.length_a   1.000
_cell.length_b   1.000
_cell.length_c   1.000
_cell.angle_alpha   90.00
_cell.angle_beta   90.00
_cell.angle_gamma   90.00
#
_symmetry.space_group_name_H-M   'P 1'
#
loop_
_entity.id
_entity.type
_entity.pdbx_description
1 polymer ?
#
loop_
_entity_poly.entity_id
_entity_poly.type
_entity_poly.pdbx_seq_one_letter_code
_entity_poly.pdbx_strand_id
1 'polypeptide(L)'
;MSVRTLPLLFLNLGGEMLYILDQRLRAQNIPGDKARKVLNDIISTMFNRKFMEELFKPQELYSKKALRTIYERLAHASIMKLNQASMDKLYDLMTMAFKYQVLLCPRPKDVLLVTFNHLDTIKGFIRDSPTILQQVDETFRQLIEIYGGLSAGEFQLIRQTLLIFFQDLHIRVSQWCCLPGVGNYMETGVGETLTLHYVYPFETFEFCIWAK
;
A
#
# COMPACT_ATOMS: atom_id res chain seq x y z
N MET A 1 16.00 14.74 -8.85
CA MET A 1 14.99 13.78 -8.33
C MET A 1 15.72 12.50 -7.93
N SER A 2 15.22 11.73 -6.97
CA SER A 2 15.86 10.47 -6.57
C SER A 2 15.43 9.32 -7.48
N VAL A 3 16.41 8.63 -8.09
CA VAL A 3 16.23 7.47 -8.99
C VAL A 3 15.93 6.16 -8.26
N ARG A 4 15.88 6.18 -6.91
CA ARG A 4 15.57 5.02 -6.06
C ARG A 4 14.19 5.16 -5.40
N THR A 5 13.35 6.08 -5.88
CA THR A 5 12.04 6.33 -5.26
C THR A 5 10.97 5.35 -5.73
N LEU A 6 11.09 4.84 -6.96
CA LEU A 6 10.06 4.03 -7.60
C LEU A 6 9.71 2.74 -6.84
N PRO A 7 10.66 1.93 -6.33
CA PRO A 7 10.32 0.72 -5.59
C PRO A 7 9.50 1.02 -4.34
N LEU A 8 9.86 2.07 -3.57
CA LEU A 8 9.10 2.46 -2.39
C LEU A 8 7.70 2.96 -2.78
N LEU A 9 7.58 3.80 -3.80
CA LEU A 9 6.28 4.27 -4.27
C LEU A 9 5.37 3.10 -4.69
N PHE A 10 5.91 2.14 -5.44
CA PHE A 10 5.17 0.99 -5.93
C PHE A 10 4.77 0.04 -4.80
N LEU A 11 5.70 -0.34 -3.92
CA LEU A 11 5.41 -1.29 -2.85
C LEU A 11 4.40 -0.74 -1.84
N ASN A 12 4.53 0.53 -1.44
CA ASN A 12 3.60 1.15 -0.48
C ASN A 12 2.19 1.29 -1.07
N LEU A 13 2.07 1.79 -2.32
CA LEU A 13 0.76 1.88 -2.96
C LEU A 13 0.13 0.49 -3.18
N GLY A 14 0.91 -0.52 -3.57
CA GLY A 14 0.41 -1.89 -3.67
C GLY A 14 -0.02 -2.49 -2.33
N GLY A 15 0.67 -2.14 -1.24
CA GLY A 15 0.24 -2.47 0.12
C GLY A 15 -1.12 -1.85 0.47
N GLU A 16 -1.28 -0.54 0.26
CA GLU A 16 -2.58 0.16 0.43
C GLU A 16 -3.69 -0.48 -0.41
N MET A 17 -3.39 -0.86 -1.65
CA MET A 17 -4.34 -1.55 -2.52
C MET A 17 -4.82 -2.86 -1.88
N LEU A 18 -3.89 -3.69 -1.39
CA LEU A 18 -4.21 -4.98 -0.79
C LEU A 18 -5.02 -4.81 0.51
N TYR A 19 -4.71 -3.81 1.33
CA TYR A 19 -5.52 -3.46 2.50
C TYR A 19 -6.96 -3.13 2.14
N ILE A 20 -7.16 -2.19 1.21
CA ILE A 20 -8.49 -1.74 0.79
C ILE A 20 -9.28 -2.92 0.18
N LEU A 21 -8.61 -3.78 -0.60
CA LEU A 21 -9.23 -4.95 -1.20
C LEU A 21 -9.61 -6.02 -0.17
N ASP A 22 -8.74 -6.34 0.80
CA ASP A 22 -9.05 -7.28 1.88
C ASP A 22 -10.26 -6.80 2.69
N GLN A 23 -10.26 -5.52 3.10
CA GLN A 23 -11.38 -4.90 3.81
C GLN A 23 -12.68 -4.97 2.99
N ARG A 24 -12.62 -4.68 1.70
CA ARG A 24 -13.79 -4.78 0.81
C ARG A 24 -14.31 -6.21 0.71
N LEU A 25 -13.43 -7.20 0.56
CA LEU A 25 -13.82 -8.61 0.46
C LEU A 25 -14.49 -9.08 1.74
N ARG A 26 -14.00 -8.65 2.91
CA ARG A 26 -14.62 -8.91 4.22
C ARG A 26 -15.98 -8.24 4.37
N ALA A 27 -16.10 -6.96 3.98
CA ALA A 27 -17.35 -6.21 4.05
C ALA A 27 -18.46 -6.80 3.16
N GLN A 28 -18.07 -7.40 2.02
CA GLN A 28 -18.98 -8.13 1.14
C GLN A 28 -19.26 -9.56 1.60
N ASN A 29 -18.71 -9.98 2.75
CA ASN A 29 -18.82 -11.31 3.31
C ASN A 29 -18.44 -12.42 2.31
N ILE A 30 -17.40 -12.16 1.51
CA ILE A 30 -16.89 -13.14 0.55
C ILE A 30 -16.28 -14.32 1.32
N PRO A 31 -16.56 -15.58 0.93
CA PRO A 31 -15.96 -16.74 1.58
C PRO A 31 -14.43 -16.62 1.63
N GLY A 32 -13.85 -16.90 2.81
CA GLY A 32 -12.42 -16.70 3.06
C GLY A 32 -11.52 -17.35 2.01
N ASP A 33 -11.88 -18.52 1.50
CA ASP A 33 -11.11 -19.22 0.44
C ASP A 33 -11.04 -18.42 -0.86
N LYS A 34 -12.16 -17.80 -1.26
CA LYS A 34 -12.24 -16.98 -2.47
C LYS A 34 -11.51 -15.66 -2.28
N ALA A 35 -11.67 -15.03 -1.12
CA ALA A 35 -10.96 -13.79 -0.79
C ALA A 35 -9.44 -14.01 -0.79
N ARG A 36 -8.98 -15.11 -0.16
CA ARG A 36 -7.56 -15.53 -0.17
C ARG A 36 -7.03 -15.75 -1.58
N LYS A 37 -7.79 -16.45 -2.43
CA LYS A 37 -7.40 -16.68 -3.83
C LYS A 37 -7.23 -15.36 -4.59
N VAL A 38 -8.17 -14.43 -4.43
CA VAL A 38 -8.10 -13.10 -5.05
C VAL A 38 -6.83 -12.35 -4.61
N LEU A 39 -6.54 -12.30 -3.32
CA LEU A 39 -5.34 -11.63 -2.81
C LEU A 39 -4.05 -12.33 -3.28
N ASN A 40 -3.99 -13.67 -3.22
CA ASN A 40 -2.83 -14.43 -3.69
C ASN A 40 -2.55 -14.20 -5.19
N ASP A 41 -3.58 -14.14 -6.05
CA ASP A 41 -3.41 -13.88 -7.49
C ASP A 41 -2.80 -12.48 -7.74
N ILE A 42 -3.25 -11.48 -6.99
CA ILE A 42 -2.74 -10.10 -7.08
C ILE A 42 -1.30 -10.04 -6.59
N ILE A 43 -1.01 -10.62 -5.41
CA ILE A 43 0.34 -10.63 -4.82
C ILE A 43 1.31 -11.38 -5.74
N SER A 44 0.93 -12.54 -6.28
CA SER A 44 1.77 -13.31 -7.20
C SER A 44 2.12 -12.52 -8.46
N THR A 45 1.20 -11.68 -8.95
CA THR A 45 1.44 -10.85 -10.13
C THR A 45 2.30 -9.63 -9.77
N MET A 46 2.04 -9.01 -8.63
CA MET A 46 2.78 -7.86 -8.11
C MET A 46 4.25 -8.21 -7.83
N PHE A 47 4.52 -9.34 -7.18
CA PHE A 47 5.86 -9.80 -6.81
C PHE A 47 6.50 -10.73 -7.84
N ASN A 48 6.09 -10.64 -9.11
CA ASN A 48 6.72 -11.38 -10.17
C ASN A 48 8.23 -11.02 -10.25
N ARG A 49 9.09 -12.04 -10.21
CA ARG A 49 10.55 -11.87 -10.18
C ARG A 49 11.09 -10.93 -11.25
N LYS A 50 10.69 -11.13 -12.52
CA LYS A 50 11.18 -10.30 -13.63
C LYS A 50 10.74 -8.84 -13.47
N PHE A 51 9.52 -8.63 -13.01
CA PHE A 51 9.00 -7.28 -12.77
C PHE A 51 9.75 -6.60 -11.61
N MET A 52 9.97 -7.31 -10.50
CA MET A 52 10.74 -6.79 -9.36
C MET A 52 12.18 -6.46 -9.75
N GLU A 53 12.87 -7.32 -10.50
CA GLU A 53 14.23 -7.06 -11.01
C GLU A 53 14.30 -5.77 -11.84
N GLU A 54 13.30 -5.49 -12.69
CA GLU A 54 13.22 -4.23 -13.45
C GLU A 54 12.82 -3.04 -12.56
N LEU A 55 11.95 -3.24 -11.57
CA LEU A 55 11.48 -2.19 -10.67
C LEU A 55 12.63 -1.61 -9.83
N PHE A 56 13.53 -2.48 -9.33
CA PHE A 56 14.64 -2.10 -8.47
C PHE A 56 15.83 -1.47 -9.20
N LYS A 57 15.84 -1.45 -10.54
CA LYS A 57 16.85 -0.70 -11.29
C LYS A 57 16.72 0.80 -10.99
N PRO A 58 17.84 1.52 -10.83
CA PRO A 58 17.80 2.98 -10.70
C PRO A 58 17.12 3.61 -11.92
N GLN A 59 15.96 4.23 -11.71
CA GLN A 59 15.17 4.83 -12.78
C GLN A 59 14.27 5.96 -12.26
N GLU A 60 13.85 6.82 -13.17
CA GLU A 60 12.89 7.88 -12.86
C GLU A 60 11.49 7.30 -12.56
N LEU A 61 10.67 8.09 -11.87
CA LEU A 61 9.30 7.69 -11.58
C LEU A 61 8.49 7.53 -12.86
N TYR A 62 7.61 6.52 -12.87
CA TYR A 62 6.59 6.42 -13.91
C TYR A 62 5.64 7.62 -13.89
N SER A 63 5.11 7.96 -15.05
CA SER A 63 4.04 8.95 -15.12
C SER A 63 2.82 8.48 -14.33
N LYS A 64 2.05 9.43 -13.76
CA LYS A 64 0.82 9.13 -13.00
C LYS A 64 -0.14 8.23 -13.80
N LYS A 65 -0.26 8.46 -15.12
CA LYS A 65 -1.07 7.65 -16.04
C LYS A 65 -0.53 6.22 -16.18
N ALA A 66 0.77 6.06 -16.37
CA ALA A 66 1.39 4.74 -16.49
C ALA A 66 1.26 3.93 -15.19
N LEU A 67 1.53 4.57 -14.04
CA LEU A 67 1.40 3.92 -12.74
C LEU A 67 -0.05 3.46 -12.47
N ARG A 68 -1.02 4.32 -12.80
CA ARG A 68 -2.44 3.98 -12.72
C ARG A 68 -2.79 2.77 -13.58
N THR A 69 -2.35 2.71 -14.83
CA THR A 69 -2.59 1.56 -15.71
C THR A 69 -1.97 0.26 -15.17
N ILE A 70 -0.81 0.34 -14.50
CA ILE A 70 -0.22 -0.83 -13.85
C ILE A 70 -1.13 -1.34 -12.73
N TYR A 71 -1.63 -0.46 -11.86
CA TYR A 71 -2.55 -0.87 -10.78
C TYR A 71 -3.90 -1.37 -11.28
N GLU A 72 -4.45 -0.78 -12.35
CA GLU A 72 -5.65 -1.32 -13.02
C GLU A 72 -5.42 -2.76 -13.48
N ARG A 73 -4.27 -3.05 -14.11
CA ARG A 73 -3.91 -4.41 -14.53
C ARG A 73 -3.71 -5.36 -13.34
N LEU A 74 -3.09 -4.90 -12.24
CA LEU A 74 -2.90 -5.72 -11.05
C LEU A 74 -4.22 -6.08 -10.39
N ALA A 75 -5.14 -5.12 -10.22
CA ALA A 75 -6.44 -5.38 -9.61
C ALA A 75 -7.28 -6.37 -10.43
N HIS A 76 -7.17 -6.31 -11.76
CA HIS A 76 -7.83 -7.23 -12.70
C HIS A 76 -7.03 -8.51 -13.00
N ALA A 77 -5.87 -8.72 -12.37
CA ALA A 77 -5.13 -9.98 -12.48
C ALA A 77 -5.88 -11.13 -11.78
N SER A 78 -6.70 -10.79 -10.79
CA SER A 78 -7.59 -11.74 -10.12
C SER A 78 -8.93 -11.90 -10.86
N ILE A 79 -9.72 -12.88 -10.45
CA ILE A 79 -11.09 -13.09 -10.94
C ILE A 79 -12.01 -11.89 -10.63
N MET A 80 -11.67 -11.08 -9.63
CA MET A 80 -12.48 -9.92 -9.22
C MET A 80 -12.47 -8.83 -10.29
N LYS A 81 -13.66 -8.48 -10.81
CA LYS A 81 -13.81 -7.41 -11.80
C LYS A 81 -14.31 -6.13 -11.15
N LEU A 82 -13.41 -5.15 -11.04
CA LEU A 82 -13.75 -3.80 -10.61
C LEU A 82 -14.23 -2.98 -11.81
N ASN A 83 -15.35 -2.26 -11.64
CA ASN A 83 -15.80 -1.27 -12.63
C ASN A 83 -14.92 0.00 -12.57
N GLN A 84 -15.01 0.85 -13.60
CA GLN A 84 -14.17 2.05 -13.71
C GLN A 84 -14.29 2.97 -12.48
N ALA A 85 -15.52 3.25 -12.04
CA ALA A 85 -15.77 4.10 -10.88
C ALA A 85 -15.17 3.53 -9.57
N SER A 86 -15.15 2.21 -9.42
CA SER A 86 -14.50 1.53 -8.29
C SER A 86 -12.98 1.60 -8.38
N MET A 87 -12.41 1.45 -9.59
CA MET A 87 -10.97 1.60 -9.82
C MET A 87 -10.50 3.02 -9.54
N ASP A 88 -11.26 4.02 -9.97
CA ASP A 88 -10.97 5.44 -9.70
C ASP A 88 -10.89 5.70 -8.19
N LYS A 89 -11.92 5.28 -7.45
CA LYS A 89 -11.96 5.40 -6.00
C LYS A 89 -10.84 4.61 -5.30
N LEU A 90 -10.54 3.39 -5.75
CA LEU A 90 -9.45 2.59 -5.20
C LEU A 90 -8.12 3.33 -5.32
N TYR A 91 -7.81 3.86 -6.51
CA TYR A 91 -6.58 4.59 -6.74
C TYR A 91 -6.49 5.90 -5.94
N ASP A 92 -7.61 6.62 -5.81
CA ASP A 92 -7.69 7.82 -4.97
C ASP A 92 -7.41 7.45 -3.49
N LEU A 93 -8.05 6.41 -2.96
CA LEU A 93 -7.84 5.97 -1.58
C LEU A 93 -6.40 5.54 -1.32
N MET A 94 -5.81 4.75 -2.22
CA MET A 94 -4.40 4.30 -2.12
C MET A 94 -3.44 5.49 -2.07
N THR A 95 -3.60 6.43 -3.01
CA THR A 95 -2.70 7.60 -3.11
C THR A 95 -2.90 8.56 -1.95
N MET A 96 -4.13 8.71 -1.44
CA MET A 96 -4.42 9.51 -0.26
C MET A 96 -3.80 8.91 1.00
N ALA A 97 -4.01 7.62 1.25
CA ALA A 97 -3.50 6.92 2.43
C ALA A 97 -1.97 6.96 2.50
N PHE A 98 -1.30 6.63 1.39
CA PHE A 98 0.16 6.66 1.35
C PHE A 98 0.72 8.10 1.43
N LYS A 99 0.09 9.08 0.77
CA LYS A 99 0.47 10.50 0.92
C LYS A 99 0.42 10.93 2.40
N TYR A 100 -0.64 10.52 3.10
CA TYR A 100 -0.80 10.81 4.52
C TYR A 100 0.31 10.16 5.38
N GLN A 101 0.63 8.89 5.14
CA GLN A 101 1.75 8.21 5.82
C GLN A 101 3.09 8.92 5.61
N VAL A 102 3.39 9.36 4.38
CA VAL A 102 4.64 10.09 4.06
C VAL A 102 4.70 11.46 4.75
N LEU A 103 3.55 12.14 4.90
CA LEU A 103 3.46 13.41 5.63
C LEU A 103 3.72 13.23 7.11
N LEU A 104 3.20 12.15 7.70
CA LEU A 104 3.34 11.86 9.13
C LEU A 104 4.72 11.32 9.53
N CYS A 105 5.54 10.84 8.60
CA CYS A 105 6.89 10.36 8.90
C CYS A 105 7.74 11.48 9.56
N PRO A 106 8.12 11.34 10.85
CA PRO A 106 8.95 12.34 11.51
C PRO A 106 10.35 12.43 10.90
N ARG A 107 10.94 11.27 10.57
CA ARG A 107 12.25 11.16 9.94
C ARG A 107 12.11 10.64 8.51
N PRO A 108 12.96 11.07 7.56
CA PRO A 108 12.88 10.60 6.17
C PRO A 108 13.10 9.09 6.02
N LYS A 109 13.88 8.50 6.94
CA LYS A 109 14.11 7.04 7.01
C LYS A 109 12.85 6.25 7.35
N ASP A 110 11.87 6.87 8.01
CA ASP A 110 10.65 6.18 8.46
C ASP A 110 9.77 5.77 7.26
N VAL A 111 9.95 6.38 6.09
CA VAL A 111 9.30 5.94 4.83
C VAL A 111 9.67 4.49 4.49
N LEU A 112 10.91 4.06 4.77
CA LEU A 112 11.32 2.68 4.56
C LEU A 112 10.65 1.74 5.58
N LEU A 113 10.45 2.19 6.82
CA LEU A 113 9.73 1.43 7.84
C LEU A 113 8.26 1.21 7.45
N VAL A 114 7.61 2.24 6.88
CA VAL A 114 6.27 2.11 6.29
C VAL A 114 6.25 1.00 5.23
N THR A 115 7.26 0.95 4.36
CA THR A 115 7.38 -0.12 3.35
C THR A 115 7.57 -1.50 3.96
N PHE A 116 8.39 -1.63 5.01
CA PHE A 116 8.54 -2.92 5.70
C PHE A 116 7.23 -3.36 6.39
N ASN A 117 6.48 -2.43 6.98
CA ASN A 117 5.17 -2.73 7.55
C ASN A 117 4.17 -3.21 6.49
N HIS A 118 4.15 -2.56 5.31
CA HIS A 118 3.37 -3.03 4.16
C HIS A 118 3.75 -4.45 3.76
N LEU A 119 5.05 -4.73 3.61
CA LEU A 119 5.52 -6.07 3.24
C LEU A 119 5.18 -7.13 4.29
N ASP A 120 5.29 -6.83 5.57
CA ASP A 120 4.97 -7.78 6.64
C ASP A 120 3.49 -8.16 6.63
N THR A 121 2.60 -7.17 6.48
CA THR A 121 1.18 -7.45 6.34
C THR A 121 0.86 -8.21 5.05
N ILE A 122 1.54 -7.91 3.94
CA ILE A 122 1.40 -8.67 2.70
C ILE A 122 1.75 -10.14 2.93
N LYS A 123 2.81 -10.45 3.70
CA LYS A 123 3.12 -11.82 4.10
C LYS A 123 1.99 -12.46 4.89
N GLY A 124 1.33 -11.69 5.77
CA GLY A 124 0.15 -12.14 6.51
C GLY A 124 -1.06 -12.50 5.65
N PHE A 125 -1.20 -11.91 4.45
CA PHE A 125 -2.25 -12.27 3.49
C PHE A 125 -1.96 -13.58 2.75
N ILE A 126 -0.69 -13.93 2.57
CA ILE A 126 -0.28 -15.13 1.83
C ILE A 126 -0.58 -16.37 2.69
N ARG A 127 -1.39 -17.27 2.15
CA ARG A 127 -1.59 -18.62 2.71
C ARG A 127 -1.35 -19.67 1.66
N ASP A 128 -0.75 -20.78 2.08
CA ASP A 128 -0.59 -22.02 1.31
C ASP A 128 0.17 -21.85 -0.04
N SER A 129 1.05 -20.84 -0.13
CA SER A 129 1.87 -20.60 -1.32
C SER A 129 3.32 -20.22 -0.95
N PRO A 130 4.22 -21.22 -0.75
CA PRO A 130 5.60 -20.96 -0.34
C PRO A 130 6.39 -20.19 -1.41
N THR A 131 6.04 -20.35 -2.69
CA THR A 131 6.70 -19.65 -3.80
C THR A 131 6.47 -18.14 -3.73
N ILE A 132 5.25 -17.69 -3.45
CA ILE A 132 4.92 -16.26 -3.33
C ILE A 132 5.59 -15.69 -2.08
N LEU A 133 5.57 -16.43 -0.97
CA LEU A 133 6.25 -16.01 0.26
C LEU A 133 7.74 -15.78 0.02
N GLN A 134 8.40 -16.71 -0.68
CA GLN A 134 9.81 -16.58 -1.06
C GLN A 134 10.07 -15.34 -1.93
N GLN A 135 9.17 -14.99 -2.85
CA GLN A 135 9.28 -13.78 -3.67
C GLN A 135 9.22 -12.50 -2.82
N VAL A 136 8.28 -12.44 -1.87
CA VAL A 136 8.16 -11.30 -0.95
C VAL A 136 9.36 -11.21 -0.01
N ASP A 137 9.87 -12.34 0.50
CA ASP A 137 11.09 -12.38 1.31
C ASP A 137 12.32 -11.89 0.54
N GLU A 138 12.43 -12.24 -0.74
CA GLU A 138 13.51 -11.77 -1.60
C GLU A 138 13.43 -10.25 -1.83
N THR A 139 12.22 -9.72 -2.07
CA THR A 139 11.99 -8.27 -2.13
C THR A 139 12.39 -7.57 -0.82
N PHE A 140 12.11 -8.20 0.32
CA PHE A 140 12.50 -7.67 1.64
C PHE A 140 14.03 -7.58 1.79
N ARG A 141 14.78 -8.61 1.36
CA ARG A 141 16.25 -8.59 1.35
C ARG A 141 16.80 -7.51 0.43
N GLN A 142 16.28 -7.40 -0.78
CA GLN A 142 16.70 -6.38 -1.76
C GLN A 142 16.49 -4.96 -1.22
N LEU A 143 15.40 -4.69 -0.50
CA LEU A 143 15.19 -3.41 0.16
C LEU A 143 16.25 -3.11 1.21
N ILE A 144 16.63 -4.10 2.03
CA ILE A 144 17.68 -3.92 3.03
C ILE A 144 19.02 -3.63 2.36
N GLU A 145 19.37 -4.37 1.32
CA GLU A 145 20.63 -4.19 0.59
C GLU A 145 20.73 -2.83 -0.09
N ILE A 146 19.65 -2.39 -0.77
CA ILE A 146 19.65 -1.14 -1.54
C ILE A 146 19.51 0.09 -0.63
N TYR A 147 18.65 0.02 0.39
CA TYR A 147 18.29 1.19 1.21
C TYR A 147 19.02 1.23 2.57
N GLY A 148 19.57 0.11 3.05
CA GLY A 148 20.23 0.03 4.36
C GLY A 148 21.48 0.91 4.47
N GLY A 149 22.20 1.11 3.37
CA GLY A 149 23.39 1.97 3.32
C GLY A 149 23.13 3.45 3.04
N LEU A 150 21.87 3.86 2.80
CA LEU A 150 21.58 5.22 2.37
C LEU A 150 21.72 6.24 3.50
N SER A 151 22.27 7.39 3.14
CA SER A 151 22.39 8.54 4.03
C SER A 151 21.03 9.19 4.32
N ALA A 152 20.94 9.96 5.40
CA ALA A 152 19.72 10.72 5.70
C ALA A 152 19.36 11.72 4.59
N GLY A 153 20.36 12.27 3.89
CA GLY A 153 20.16 13.17 2.75
C GLY A 153 19.51 12.48 1.55
N GLU A 154 19.94 11.25 1.23
CA GLU A 154 19.31 10.46 0.18
C GLU A 154 17.86 10.09 0.51
N PHE A 155 17.57 9.74 1.77
CA PHE A 155 16.19 9.53 2.22
C PHE A 155 15.36 10.81 2.16
N GLN A 156 15.95 11.97 2.46
CA GLN A 156 15.26 13.26 2.31
C GLN A 156 14.92 13.53 0.84
N LEU A 157 15.83 13.24 -0.10
CA LEU A 157 15.57 13.35 -1.53
C LEU A 157 14.46 12.40 -1.99
N ILE A 158 14.43 11.17 -1.49
CA ILE A 158 13.34 10.22 -1.73
C ILE A 158 12.01 10.79 -1.23
N ARG A 159 11.96 11.24 0.03
CA ARG A 159 10.75 11.83 0.62
C ARG A 159 10.25 13.04 -0.19
N GLN A 160 11.15 13.94 -0.58
CA GLN A 160 10.81 15.08 -1.42
C GLN A 160 10.26 14.64 -2.79
N THR A 161 10.89 13.64 -3.41
CA THR A 161 10.46 13.09 -4.70
C THR A 161 9.04 12.49 -4.59
N LEU A 162 8.72 11.79 -3.50
CA LEU A 162 7.37 11.29 -3.20
C LEU A 162 6.37 12.45 -3.02
N LEU A 163 6.72 13.46 -2.21
CA LEU A 163 5.83 14.60 -1.96
C LEU A 163 5.52 15.39 -3.24
N ILE A 164 6.52 15.59 -4.11
CA ILE A 164 6.34 16.22 -5.43
C ILE A 164 5.41 15.37 -6.30
N PHE A 165 5.59 14.05 -6.30
CA PHE A 165 4.69 13.15 -7.04
C PHE A 165 3.23 13.31 -6.60
N PHE A 166 2.97 13.49 -5.30
CA PHE A 166 1.64 13.67 -4.71
C PHE A 166 1.09 15.11 -4.74
N GLN A 167 1.87 16.11 -5.18
CA GLN A 167 1.50 17.52 -5.07
C GLN A 167 0.23 17.86 -5.86
N ASP A 168 0.12 17.40 -7.12
CA ASP A 168 -1.07 17.72 -7.96
C ASP A 168 -2.23 16.73 -7.81
N LEU A 169 -2.10 15.75 -6.90
CA LEU A 169 -3.18 14.82 -6.60
C LEU A 169 -4.12 15.47 -5.57
N HIS A 170 -5.15 16.14 -6.09
CA HIS A 170 -6.21 16.77 -5.33
C HIS A 170 -7.37 15.80 -5.15
N ILE A 171 -7.43 15.14 -4.00
CA ILE A 171 -8.49 14.20 -3.66
C ILE A 171 -9.40 14.89 -2.64
N ARG A 172 -10.71 14.85 -2.87
CA ARG A 172 -11.68 15.51 -1.98
C ARG A 172 -11.67 14.83 -0.61
N VAL A 173 -11.30 15.61 0.42
CA VAL A 173 -11.24 15.20 1.84
C VAL A 173 -12.58 14.63 2.35
N SER A 174 -13.71 14.97 1.72
CA SER A 174 -15.03 14.45 2.07
C SER A 174 -15.19 12.93 1.87
N GLN A 175 -14.36 12.28 1.05
CA GLN A 175 -14.32 10.81 1.00
C GLN A 175 -13.58 10.19 2.21
N TRP A 176 -12.75 10.97 2.90
CA TRP A 176 -11.94 10.55 4.02
C TRP A 176 -12.62 10.84 5.37
N CYS A 177 -13.30 11.99 5.51
CA CYS A 177 -14.08 12.32 6.71
C CYS A 177 -15.30 11.41 6.95
N CYS A 178 -15.79 10.71 5.94
CA CYS A 178 -16.89 9.74 6.10
C CYS A 178 -16.40 8.35 6.56
N LEU A 179 -15.12 8.21 6.93
CA LEU A 179 -14.57 7.01 7.55
C LEU A 179 -14.79 7.07 9.06
N PRO A 180 -15.41 6.04 9.68
CA PRO A 180 -15.41 5.92 11.13
C PRO A 180 -13.95 5.88 11.61
N GLY A 181 -13.58 6.77 12.53
CA GLY A 181 -12.22 6.85 13.09
C GLY A 181 -11.43 8.12 12.77
N VAL A 182 -11.83 8.94 11.79
CA VAL A 182 -11.18 10.25 11.55
C VAL A 182 -11.82 11.36 12.41
N GLY A 183 -13.07 11.18 12.84
CA GLY A 183 -13.79 12.12 13.71
C GLY A 183 -13.69 11.86 15.23
N ASN A 184 -13.24 10.69 15.67
CA ASN A 184 -13.33 10.29 17.08
C ASN A 184 -12.06 10.54 17.91
N TYR A 185 -11.02 11.16 17.34
CA TYR A 185 -9.86 11.59 18.13
C TYR A 185 -10.12 12.84 19.00
N MET A 186 -11.35 13.36 19.02
CA MET A 186 -11.73 14.44 19.95
C MET A 186 -12.70 14.03 21.08
N GLU A 187 -13.35 12.86 21.05
CA GLU A 187 -14.30 12.48 22.11
C GLU A 187 -14.21 10.99 22.50
N THR A 188 -13.47 10.74 23.59
CA THR A 188 -13.77 9.78 24.67
C THR A 188 -14.08 8.30 24.36
N GLY A 189 -13.16 7.41 24.78
CA GLY A 189 -13.40 6.44 25.86
C GLY A 189 -14.11 5.10 25.59
N VAL A 190 -13.37 4.02 25.90
CA VAL A 190 -13.81 2.73 26.47
C VAL A 190 -14.29 1.60 25.52
N GLY A 191 -13.51 0.51 25.47
CA GLY A 191 -14.05 -0.86 25.60
C GLY A 191 -13.81 -1.86 24.46
N GLU A 192 -12.99 -2.87 24.77
CA GLU A 192 -12.81 -4.19 24.13
C GLU A 192 -11.82 -4.32 22.95
N THR A 193 -10.72 -5.02 23.25
CA THR A 193 -9.45 -5.02 22.54
C THR A 193 -9.13 -6.42 22.04
N LEU A 194 -9.16 -6.63 20.73
CA LEU A 194 -8.39 -7.69 20.06
C LEU A 194 -7.20 -7.02 19.36
N THR A 195 -6.14 -6.79 20.14
CA THR A 195 -4.87 -6.21 19.72
C THR A 195 -4.07 -7.17 18.85
N LEU A 196 -3.93 -6.84 17.56
CA LEU A 196 -2.78 -7.24 16.76
C LEU A 196 -1.79 -6.08 16.80
N HIS A 197 -0.78 -6.20 17.66
CA HIS A 197 0.27 -5.19 17.83
C HIS A 197 1.07 -5.03 16.53
N TYR A 198 0.94 -3.88 15.88
CA TYR A 198 1.94 -3.37 14.93
C TYR A 198 2.57 -2.11 15.52
N VAL A 199 3.90 -2.11 15.55
CA VAL A 199 4.71 -1.04 16.12
C VAL A 199 4.77 0.13 15.13
N TYR A 200 4.38 1.31 15.62
CA TYR A 200 4.16 2.63 14.98
C TYR A 200 2.66 2.97 14.79
N PRO A 201 2.22 4.14 15.30
CA PRO A 201 0.82 4.40 15.66
C PRO A 201 -0.03 4.68 14.42
N PHE A 202 -0.42 3.62 13.73
CA PHE A 202 -1.51 3.65 12.77
C PHE A 202 -2.57 2.67 13.24
N GLU A 203 -3.00 2.85 14.50
CA GLU A 203 -4.17 2.16 15.04
C GLU A 203 -5.41 2.62 14.25
N THR A 204 -6.14 1.64 13.69
CA THR A 204 -7.52 1.73 13.19
C THR A 204 -7.77 2.68 12.00
N PHE A 205 -7.51 2.19 10.77
CA PHE A 205 -8.31 2.60 9.61
C PHE A 205 -9.40 1.54 9.36
N GLU A 206 -10.56 1.69 10.00
CA GLU A 206 -11.76 0.95 9.61
C GLU A 206 -12.41 1.63 8.39
N PHE A 207 -12.18 1.07 7.19
CA PHE A 207 -12.95 1.46 6.01
C PHE A 207 -14.29 0.74 6.00
N CYS A 208 -15.35 1.44 6.37
CA CYS A 208 -16.72 0.98 6.21
C CYS A 208 -17.43 1.79 5.13
N ILE A 209 -17.16 1.54 3.83
CA ILE A 209 -18.09 1.88 2.73
C ILE A 209 -17.90 0.91 1.56
N TRP A 210 -18.96 0.15 1.22
CA TRP A 210 -19.55 0.06 -0.13
C TRP A 210 -20.79 -0.86 -0.07
N ALA A 211 -21.88 -0.32 0.48
CA ALA A 211 -23.23 -0.83 0.26
C ALA A 211 -24.14 0.35 -0.10
N LYS A 212 -24.13 0.71 -1.38
CA LYS A 212 -25.28 1.15 -2.18
C LYS A 212 -24.91 1.03 -3.64
#